data_AF-A0A937X3F8-F1
#
_entry.id   AF-A0A937X3F8-F1
#
_cell.length_a   1.000
_cell.length_b   1.000
_cell.length_c   1.000
_cell.angle_alpha   90.00
_cell.angle_beta   90.00
_cell.angle_gamma   90.00
#
_symmetry.space_group_name_H-M   'P 1'
#
loop_
_entity.id
_entity.type
_entity.pdbx_description
1 polymer ?
#
loop_
_entity_poly.entity_id
_entity_poly.type
_entity_poly.pdbx_seq_one_letter_code
_entity_poly.pdbx_strand_id
1 'polypeptide(L)'
;VGLQARLMSQALRKLTAAISKSNGIVIFINQLREKVGVMFGNPEVTTGGRALRFYASIRVEVRRIETLKREGLEIGNRVKAKIVKNKVAPPFKVAEFDLLFGSGVSREGCLLDLAAEHGMVQKSGSWFSLDGDRLGQGRDAAKEYLRDHPEVAEALERRVREKVLPAPREADAMAEA
;
A
#
# COMPACT_ATOMS: atom_id res chain seq x y z
N VAL A 1 -33.74 -8.33 -8.06
CA VAL A 1 -32.26 -8.44 -8.04
C VAL A 1 -31.67 -7.05 -8.32
N GLY A 2 -31.00 -6.39 -7.36
CA GLY A 2 -30.42 -5.04 -7.57
C GLY A 2 -30.76 -3.97 -6.51
N LEU A 3 -31.51 -4.32 -5.47
CA LEU A 3 -31.88 -3.38 -4.40
C LEU A 3 -30.63 -2.77 -3.72
N GLN A 4 -29.62 -3.59 -3.42
CA GLN A 4 -28.36 -3.12 -2.83
C GLN A 4 -27.61 -2.14 -3.74
N ALA A 5 -27.60 -2.37 -5.06
CA ALA A 5 -26.94 -1.46 -6.00
C ALA A 5 -27.66 -0.09 -6.08
N ARG A 6 -28.99 -0.09 -5.99
CA ARG A 6 -29.80 1.14 -5.92
C ARG A 6 -29.56 1.89 -4.61
N LEU A 7 -29.58 1.18 -3.49
CA LEU A 7 -29.28 1.73 -2.17
C LEU A 7 -27.90 2.39 -2.15
N MET A 8 -26.86 1.70 -2.63
CA MET A 8 -25.49 2.23 -2.70
C MET A 8 -25.40 3.50 -3.54
N SER A 9 -26.08 3.53 -4.69
CA SER A 9 -26.08 4.70 -5.58
C SER A 9 -26.72 5.92 -4.91
N GLN A 10 -27.81 5.71 -4.15
CA GLN A 10 -28.49 6.77 -3.42
C GLN A 10 -27.69 7.23 -2.19
N ALA A 11 -27.12 6.29 -1.44
CA ALA A 11 -26.32 6.56 -0.25
C ALA A 11 -25.05 7.35 -0.60
N LEU A 12 -24.28 6.90 -1.59
CA LEU A 12 -23.04 7.57 -2.01
C LEU A 12 -23.29 9.01 -2.49
N ARG A 13 -24.40 9.25 -3.20
CA ARG A 13 -24.78 10.61 -3.63
C ARG A 13 -24.96 11.56 -2.44
N LYS A 14 -25.59 11.10 -1.36
CA LYS A 14 -25.79 11.89 -0.14
C LYS A 14 -24.51 12.01 0.69
N LEU A 15 -23.78 10.90 0.85
CA LEU A 15 -22.57 10.83 1.65
C LEU A 15 -21.45 11.69 1.08
N THR A 16 -21.28 11.76 -0.25
CA THR A 16 -20.18 12.52 -0.87
C THR A 16 -20.18 13.99 -0.43
N ALA A 17 -21.35 14.63 -0.41
CA ALA A 17 -21.47 16.03 0.02
C ALA A 17 -21.18 16.20 1.52
N ALA A 18 -21.62 15.26 2.36
CA ALA A 18 -21.37 15.30 3.80
C ALA A 18 -19.88 15.08 4.14
N ILE A 19 -19.25 14.08 3.52
CA ILE A 19 -17.83 13.73 3.70
C ILE A 19 -16.93 14.91 3.33
N SER A 20 -17.23 15.59 2.23
CA SER A 20 -16.46 16.76 1.79
C SER A 20 -16.56 17.93 2.77
N LYS A 21 -17.70 18.12 3.42
CA LYS A 21 -17.90 19.18 4.42
C LYS A 21 -17.25 18.86 5.76
N SER A 22 -17.20 17.58 6.13
CA SER A 22 -16.62 17.13 7.39
C SER A 22 -15.11 16.91 7.33
N ASN A 23 -14.49 17.11 6.16
CA ASN A 23 -13.09 16.75 5.88
C ASN A 23 -12.73 15.32 6.35
N GLY A 24 -13.68 14.39 6.23
CA GLY A 24 -13.55 13.02 6.72
C GLY A 24 -13.05 12.07 5.64
N ILE A 25 -12.40 10.97 6.04
CA ILE A 25 -12.02 9.88 5.13
C ILE A 25 -12.94 8.70 5.40
N VAL A 26 -13.60 8.21 4.34
CA VAL A 26 -14.44 7.01 4.40
C VAL A 26 -13.81 5.90 3.58
N ILE A 27 -13.51 4.79 4.24
CA ILE A 27 -12.88 3.60 3.64
C ILE A 27 -13.94 2.51 3.50
N PHE A 28 -14.13 2.03 2.26
CA PHE A 28 -14.99 0.88 1.97
C PHE A 28 -14.13 -0.35 1.71
N ILE A 29 -14.32 -1.39 2.52
CA ILE A 29 -13.75 -2.72 2.26
C ILE A 29 -14.76 -3.50 1.42
N ASN A 30 -14.31 -4.06 0.29
CA ASN A 30 -15.18 -4.82 -0.59
C ASN A 30 -14.52 -6.12 -1.02
N GLN A 31 -15.33 -7.16 -1.19
CA GLN A 31 -14.88 -8.47 -1.62
C GLN A 31 -15.01 -8.61 -3.13
N LEU A 32 -14.13 -9.41 -3.72
CA LEU A 32 -14.28 -9.86 -5.10
C LEU A 32 -15.29 -11.01 -5.16
N ARG A 33 -16.03 -11.05 -6.27
CA ARG A 33 -16.96 -12.11 -6.66
C ARG A 33 -16.73 -12.41 -8.13
N GLU A 34 -17.00 -13.63 -8.54
CA GLU A 34 -17.00 -14.00 -9.94
C GLU A 34 -18.38 -13.75 -10.54
N LYS A 35 -18.42 -13.10 -11.69
CA LYS A 35 -19.65 -12.93 -12.44
C LYS A 35 -19.83 -14.11 -13.38
N VAL A 36 -20.84 -14.93 -13.10
CA VAL A 36 -21.25 -16.04 -13.98
C VAL A 36 -21.67 -15.50 -15.35
N GLY A 37 -21.21 -16.14 -16.43
CA GLY A 37 -21.61 -15.83 -17.82
C GLY A 37 -20.74 -14.79 -18.54
N VAL A 38 -19.55 -14.45 -18.03
CA VAL A 38 -18.57 -13.63 -18.76
C VAL A 38 -17.73 -14.54 -19.66
N MET A 39 -17.92 -14.43 -20.98
CA MET A 39 -17.18 -15.22 -21.98
C MET A 39 -15.82 -14.59 -22.37
N PHE A 40 -15.61 -13.30 -22.10
CA PHE A 40 -14.36 -12.59 -22.43
C PHE A 40 -14.06 -11.49 -21.40
N GLY A 41 -12.79 -11.35 -21.01
CA GLY A 41 -12.30 -10.35 -20.04
C GLY A 41 -12.20 -10.86 -18.60
N ASN A 42 -11.86 -9.96 -17.65
CA ASN A 42 -11.74 -10.33 -16.23
C ASN A 42 -13.14 -10.57 -15.61
N PRO A 43 -13.45 -11.79 -15.12
CA PRO A 43 -14.75 -12.12 -14.53
C PRO A 43 -14.95 -11.53 -13.13
N GLU A 44 -13.90 -10.95 -12.53
CA GLU A 44 -13.96 -10.40 -11.18
C GLU A 44 -14.79 -9.11 -11.12
N VAL A 45 -15.77 -9.10 -10.22
CA VAL A 45 -16.64 -7.97 -9.94
C VAL A 45 -16.72 -7.70 -8.44
N THR A 46 -16.89 -6.44 -8.08
CA THR A 46 -17.13 -6.04 -6.68
C THR A 46 -18.62 -5.99 -6.38
N THR A 47 -19.00 -6.30 -5.14
CA THR A 47 -20.40 -6.22 -4.70
C THR A 47 -20.90 -4.75 -4.63
N GLY A 48 -22.22 -4.55 -4.57
CA GLY A 48 -22.81 -3.21 -4.41
C GLY A 48 -23.00 -2.41 -5.71
N GLY A 49 -22.87 -3.05 -6.87
CA GLY A 49 -23.06 -2.41 -8.17
C GLY A 49 -21.89 -1.53 -8.61
N ARG A 50 -22.13 -0.58 -9.51
CA ARG A 50 -21.07 0.23 -10.13
C ARG A 50 -20.79 1.56 -9.43
N ALA A 51 -21.69 2.03 -8.56
CA ALA A 51 -21.63 3.38 -8.01
C ALA A 51 -20.32 3.66 -7.25
N LEU A 52 -19.91 2.74 -6.38
CA LEU A 52 -18.68 2.89 -5.58
C LEU A 52 -17.44 3.11 -6.46
N ARG A 53 -17.36 2.44 -7.62
CA ARG A 53 -16.24 2.61 -8.57
C ARG A 53 -16.14 4.04 -9.11
N PHE A 54 -17.25 4.75 -9.26
CA PHE A 54 -17.28 6.12 -9.78
C PHE A 54 -17.03 7.16 -8.69
N TYR A 55 -17.67 6.99 -7.53
CA TYR A 55 -17.55 7.92 -6.40
C TYR A 55 -16.20 7.83 -5.70
N ALA A 56 -15.58 6.64 -5.58
CA ALA A 56 -14.28 6.49 -4.94
C ALA A 56 -13.19 7.34 -5.61
N SER A 57 -12.46 8.11 -4.81
CA SER A 57 -11.30 8.91 -5.26
C SER A 57 -10.07 8.04 -5.48
N ILE A 58 -9.85 7.07 -4.60
CA ILE A 58 -8.77 6.09 -4.68
C ILE A 58 -9.37 4.69 -4.61
N ARG A 59 -8.87 3.77 -5.42
CA ARG A 59 -9.19 2.35 -5.33
C ARG A 59 -7.91 1.56 -5.26
N VAL A 60 -7.80 0.75 -4.20
CA VAL A 60 -6.68 -0.14 -3.96
C VAL A 60 -7.17 -1.57 -4.11
N GLU A 61 -6.52 -2.32 -4.98
CA GLU A 61 -6.69 -3.75 -5.10
C GLU A 61 -5.59 -4.43 -4.32
N VAL A 62 -5.96 -5.22 -3.31
CA VAL A 62 -5.04 -5.88 -2.40
C VAL A 62 -5.09 -7.38 -2.66
N ARG A 63 -3.95 -7.99 -2.98
CA ARG A 63 -3.81 -9.44 -3.19
C ARG A 63 -2.66 -10.00 -2.40
N ARG A 64 -2.83 -11.21 -1.86
CA ARG A 64 -1.72 -12.00 -1.34
C ARG A 64 -0.90 -12.54 -2.51
N ILE A 65 0.43 -12.40 -2.44
CA ILE A 65 1.38 -12.96 -3.41
C ILE A 65 1.86 -14.33 -2.91
N GLU A 66 2.50 -14.33 -1.74
CA GLU A 66 3.16 -15.49 -1.15
C GLU A 66 2.95 -15.52 0.37
N THR A 67 3.05 -16.72 0.94
CA THR A 67 3.06 -16.92 2.39
C THR A 67 4.50 -16.93 2.89
N LEU A 68 4.81 -16.06 3.84
CA LEU A 68 6.13 -15.97 4.47
C LEU A 68 6.27 -17.08 5.51
N LYS A 69 7.35 -17.86 5.42
CA LYS A 69 7.67 -18.95 6.35
C LYS A 69 9.03 -18.73 6.98
N ARG A 70 9.13 -18.98 8.28
CA ARG A 70 10.41 -19.00 9.03
C ARG A 70 10.45 -20.30 9.83
N GLU A 71 11.52 -21.08 9.65
CA GLU A 71 11.72 -22.36 10.36
C GLU A 71 10.53 -23.33 10.23
N GLY A 72 9.84 -23.30 9.09
CA GLY A 72 8.67 -24.14 8.81
C GLY A 72 7.33 -23.58 9.30
N LEU A 73 7.31 -22.50 10.09
CA LEU A 73 6.10 -21.83 10.57
C LEU A 73 5.67 -20.70 9.64
N GLU A 74 4.36 -20.55 9.41
CA GLU A 74 3.79 -19.44 8.65
C GLU A 74 3.74 -18.18 9.51
N ILE A 75 4.61 -17.21 9.21
CA ILE A 75 4.78 -15.98 9.99
C ILE A 75 4.02 -14.79 9.41
N GLY A 76 3.57 -14.87 8.16
CA GLY A 76 2.84 -13.78 7.51
C GLY A 76 2.59 -14.00 6.03
N ASN A 77 2.21 -12.93 5.33
CA ASN A 77 1.97 -12.92 3.89
C ASN A 77 2.66 -11.73 3.23
N ARG A 78 3.27 -11.93 2.07
CA ARG A 78 3.64 -10.83 1.16
C ARG A 78 2.37 -10.40 0.42
N VAL A 79 2.09 -9.11 0.46
CA VAL A 79 0.87 -8.52 -0.08
C VAL A 79 1.22 -7.51 -1.16
N LYS A 80 0.48 -7.55 -2.27
CA LYS A 80 0.52 -6.60 -3.37
C LYS A 80 -0.67 -5.66 -3.27
N ALA A 81 -0.43 -4.37 -3.14
CA ALA A 81 -1.44 -3.33 -3.24
C ALA A 81 -1.28 -2.55 -4.55
N LYS A 82 -2.21 -2.73 -5.48
CA LYS A 82 -2.24 -2.03 -6.76
C LYS A 82 -3.25 -0.88 -6.74
N ILE A 83 -2.82 0.31 -7.12
CA ILE A 83 -3.70 1.47 -7.24
C ILE A 83 -4.44 1.41 -8.59
N VAL A 84 -5.65 0.85 -8.61
CA VAL A 84 -6.44 0.71 -9.86
C VAL A 84 -7.20 1.98 -10.25
N LYS A 85 -7.33 2.94 -9.33
CA LYS A 85 -7.89 4.27 -9.60
C LYS A 85 -7.26 5.26 -8.64
N ASN A 86 -6.87 6.41 -9.14
CA ASN A 86 -6.38 7.54 -8.36
C ASN A 86 -6.85 8.84 -9.02
N LYS A 87 -7.53 9.72 -8.26
CA LYS A 87 -7.98 11.04 -8.73
C LYS A 87 -7.04 12.19 -8.33
N VAL A 88 -6.07 11.95 -7.45
CA VAL A 88 -5.19 12.99 -6.89
C VAL A 88 -3.76 12.92 -7.42
N ALA A 89 -3.31 11.73 -7.81
CA ALA A 89 -1.98 11.48 -8.35
C ALA A 89 -2.02 10.40 -9.47
N PRO A 90 -0.90 10.11 -10.16
CA PRO A 90 -0.87 9.09 -11.20
C PRO A 90 -1.34 7.71 -10.70
N PRO A 91 -2.28 7.04 -11.41
CA PRO A 91 -2.76 5.71 -11.06
C PRO A 91 -1.78 4.60 -11.48
N PHE A 92 -2.13 3.34 -11.16
CA PHE A 92 -1.46 2.10 -11.56
C PHE A 92 -0.10 1.81 -10.92
N LYS A 93 0.33 2.62 -9.95
CA LYS A 93 1.43 2.26 -9.06
C LYS A 93 1.08 1.02 -8.22
N VAL A 94 2.13 0.29 -7.88
CA VAL A 94 2.07 -0.96 -7.11
C VAL A 94 2.97 -0.78 -5.89
N ALA A 95 2.49 -1.23 -4.74
CA ALA A 95 3.29 -1.38 -3.53
C ALA A 95 3.27 -2.84 -3.11
N GLU A 96 4.43 -3.38 -2.74
CA GLU A 96 4.58 -4.72 -2.21
C GLU A 96 5.16 -4.63 -0.80
N PHE A 97 4.52 -5.32 0.15
CA PHE A 97 4.92 -5.26 1.55
C PHE A 97 4.61 -6.54 2.30
N ASP A 98 5.30 -6.75 3.42
CA ASP A 98 5.11 -7.91 4.28
C ASP A 98 4.05 -7.59 5.34
N LEU A 99 3.05 -8.46 5.46
CA LEU A 99 2.06 -8.45 6.53
C LEU A 99 2.34 -9.62 7.48
N LEU A 100 2.90 -9.31 8.65
CA LEU A 100 3.24 -10.30 9.68
C LEU A 100 2.05 -10.53 10.61
N PHE A 101 1.80 -11.79 10.98
CA PHE A 101 0.74 -12.12 11.92
C PHE A 101 1.07 -11.57 13.32
N GLY A 102 0.11 -10.95 13.99
CA GLY A 102 0.27 -10.33 15.31
C GLY A 102 0.99 -8.99 15.34
N SER A 103 1.82 -8.65 14.34
CA SER A 103 2.56 -7.37 14.28
C SER A 103 2.05 -6.40 13.21
N GLY A 104 1.30 -6.87 12.21
CA GLY A 104 0.80 -6.02 11.12
C GLY A 104 1.84 -5.77 10.02
N VAL A 105 1.78 -4.59 9.40
CA VAL A 105 2.66 -4.24 8.27
C VAL A 105 4.08 -3.99 8.77
N SER A 106 5.06 -4.69 8.21
CA SER A 106 6.46 -4.52 8.60
C SER A 106 7.07 -3.25 7.98
N ARG A 107 7.14 -2.17 8.77
CA ARG A 107 7.72 -0.88 8.34
C ARG A 107 9.18 -1.02 7.94
N GLU A 108 9.97 -1.75 8.72
CA GLU A 108 11.41 -1.94 8.51
C GLU A 108 11.67 -2.72 7.22
N GLY A 109 10.84 -3.73 6.94
CA GLY A 109 10.92 -4.49 5.69
C GLY A 109 10.60 -3.63 4.47
N CYS A 110 9.59 -2.77 4.55
CA CYS A 110 9.27 -1.83 3.46
C CYS A 110 10.39 -0.81 3.24
N LEU A 111 10.95 -0.28 4.34
CA LEU A 111 12.03 0.69 4.28
C LEU A 111 13.28 0.08 3.63
N LEU A 112 13.66 -1.13 4.03
CA LEU A 112 14.81 -1.84 3.46
C LEU A 112 14.62 -2.13 1.97
N ASP A 113 13.42 -2.60 1.57
CA ASP A 113 13.10 -2.88 0.16
C ASP A 113 13.21 -1.61 -0.70
N LEU A 114 12.63 -0.49 -0.24
CA LEU A 114 12.69 0.80 -0.92
C LEU A 114 14.11 1.36 -0.97
N ALA A 115 14.84 1.27 0.13
CA ALA A 115 16.21 1.75 0.20
C ALA A 115 17.14 0.96 -0.73
N ALA A 116 16.94 -0.35 -0.85
CA ALA A 116 17.68 -1.20 -1.78
C ALA A 116 17.31 -0.90 -3.24
N GLU A 117 16.02 -0.73 -3.56
CA GLU A 117 15.55 -0.38 -4.91
C GLU A 117 16.14 0.96 -5.38
N HIS A 118 16.28 1.93 -4.47
CA HIS A 118 16.84 3.25 -4.76
C HIS A 118 18.36 3.36 -4.57
N GLY A 119 19.04 2.25 -4.32
CA GLY A 119 20.51 2.16 -4.21
C GLY A 119 21.11 2.84 -2.97
N MET A 120 20.31 3.10 -1.93
CA MET A 120 20.79 3.62 -0.65
C MET A 120 21.39 2.51 0.22
N VAL A 121 20.77 1.32 0.17
CA VAL A 121 21.31 0.11 0.79
C VAL A 121 21.92 -0.76 -0.31
N GLN A 122 23.18 -1.12 -0.14
CA GLN A 122 23.89 -1.99 -1.07
C GLN A 122 23.74 -3.45 -0.66
N LYS A 123 23.46 -4.31 -1.65
CA LYS A 123 23.39 -5.75 -1.48
C LYS A 123 24.64 -6.41 -2.06
N SER A 124 25.57 -6.83 -1.21
CA SER A 124 26.76 -7.58 -1.60
C SER A 124 26.54 -9.07 -1.33
N GLY A 125 26.01 -9.77 -2.33
CA GLY A 125 25.61 -11.17 -2.19
C GLY A 125 24.43 -11.33 -1.23
N SER A 126 24.67 -11.95 -0.08
CA SER A 126 23.70 -12.09 1.01
C SER A 126 23.77 -10.97 2.06
N TRP A 127 24.75 -10.08 1.98
CA TRP A 127 24.93 -8.99 2.95
C TRP A 127 24.24 -7.70 2.52
N PHE A 128 23.63 -7.01 3.49
CA PHE A 128 23.10 -5.66 3.33
C PHE A 128 24.01 -4.67 4.03
N SER A 129 24.38 -3.59 3.34
CA SER A 129 25.23 -2.53 3.87
C SER A 129 24.63 -1.16 3.61
N LEU A 130 24.76 -0.26 4.59
CA LEU A 130 24.35 1.14 4.51
C LEU A 130 25.59 2.02 4.70
N ASP A 131 25.92 2.85 3.71
CA ASP A 131 27.07 3.79 3.76
C ASP A 131 28.42 3.18 4.20
N GLY A 132 28.60 1.87 3.98
CA GLY A 132 29.81 1.11 4.34
C GLY A 132 29.65 0.21 5.56
N ASP A 133 28.66 0.48 6.42
CA ASP A 133 28.36 -0.32 7.60
C ASP A 133 27.49 -1.52 7.25
N ARG A 134 27.80 -2.67 7.85
CA ARG A 134 27.05 -3.92 7.61
C ARG A 134 25.81 -3.95 8.49
N LEU A 135 24.64 -3.91 7.87
CA LEU A 135 23.34 -4.02 8.53
C LEU A 135 23.06 -5.47 8.97
N GLY A 136 23.50 -6.45 8.19
CA GLY A 136 23.31 -7.86 8.51
C GLY A 136 23.38 -8.79 7.30
N GLN A 137 23.45 -10.08 7.59
CA GLN A 137 23.39 -11.14 6.58
C GLN A 137 21.93 -11.55 6.36
N GLY A 138 21.42 -11.28 5.17
CA GLY A 138 20.04 -11.55 4.79
C GLY A 138 19.06 -10.45 5.19
N ARG A 139 17.85 -10.57 4.66
CA ARG A 139 16.77 -9.58 4.82
C ARG A 139 16.30 -9.49 6.27
N ASP A 140 16.16 -10.63 6.96
CA ASP A 140 15.62 -10.66 8.32
C ASP A 140 16.58 -10.03 9.33
N ALA A 141 17.88 -10.32 9.23
CA ALA A 141 18.89 -9.70 10.10
C ALA A 141 18.97 -8.17 9.89
N ALA A 142 18.90 -7.71 8.63
CA ALA A 142 18.89 -6.27 8.34
C ALA A 142 17.62 -5.58 8.88
N LYS A 143 16.46 -6.27 8.87
CA LYS A 143 15.22 -5.75 9.48
C LYS A 143 15.33 -5.65 11.00
N GLU A 144 15.94 -6.63 11.64
CA GLU A 144 16.18 -6.65 13.08
C GLU A 144 17.13 -5.51 13.49
N TYR A 145 18.21 -5.31 12.74
CA TYR A 145 19.12 -4.19 12.95
C TYR A 145 18.42 -2.82 12.88
N LEU A 146 17.57 -2.60 11.87
CA LEU A 146 16.79 -1.35 11.72
C LEU A 146 15.73 -1.19 12.82
N ARG A 147 15.26 -2.28 13.41
CA ARG A 147 14.33 -2.25 14.54
C ARG A 147 15.05 -1.85 15.82
N ASP A 148 16.26 -2.36 16.01
CA ASP A 148 17.07 -2.10 17.22
C ASP A 148 17.73 -0.71 17.20
N HIS A 149 17.93 -0.13 16.01
CA HIS A 149 18.52 1.21 15.81
C HIS A 149 17.53 2.17 15.12
N PRO A 150 16.53 2.69 15.86
CA PRO A 150 15.49 3.55 15.30
C PRO A 150 16.06 4.84 14.69
N GLU A 151 17.15 5.39 15.22
CA GLU A 151 17.83 6.57 14.69
C GLU A 151 18.34 6.37 13.25
N VAL A 152 18.90 5.19 12.96
CA VAL A 152 19.35 4.82 11.62
C VAL A 152 18.15 4.63 10.70
N ALA A 153 17.09 3.99 11.19
CA ALA A 153 15.86 3.79 10.42
C ALA A 153 15.18 5.12 10.06
N GLU A 154 15.11 6.09 10.97
CA GLU A 154 14.53 7.40 10.71
C GLU A 154 15.37 8.24 9.73
N ALA A 155 16.69 8.20 9.86
CA ALA A 155 17.60 8.86 8.92
C ALA A 155 17.46 8.28 7.51
N LEU A 156 17.39 6.94 7.40
CA LEU A 156 17.18 6.25 6.14
C LEU A 156 15.80 6.55 5.56
N GLU A 157 14.74 6.54 6.37
CA GLU A 157 13.38 6.84 5.92
C GLU A 157 13.28 8.26 5.36
N ARG A 158 13.92 9.23 6.01
CA ARG A 158 13.94 10.62 5.52
C ARG A 158 14.58 10.72 4.15
N ARG A 159 15.76 10.12 3.97
CA ARG A 159 16.47 10.08 2.67
C ARG A 159 15.62 9.40 1.61
N VAL A 160 14.99 8.27 1.92
CA VAL A 160 14.08 7.55 1.01
C VAL A 160 12.89 8.44 0.62
N ARG A 161 12.24 9.08 1.59
CA ARG A 161 11.10 9.97 1.32
C ARG A 161 11.47 11.15 0.43
N GLU A 162 12.61 11.80 0.69
CA GLU A 162 13.10 12.92 -0.13
C GLU A 162 13.36 12.52 -1.58
N LYS A 163 13.86 11.30 -1.81
CA LYS A 163 14.15 10.80 -3.16
C LYS A 163 12.90 10.34 -3.92
N VAL A 164 11.91 9.80 -3.20
CA VAL A 164 10.78 9.07 -3.81
C VAL A 164 9.50 9.91 -3.87
N LEU A 165 9.29 10.81 -2.92
CA LEU A 165 8.13 11.70 -2.95
C LEU A 165 8.37 12.79 -4.01
N PRO A 166 7.38 13.05 -4.89
CA PRO A 166 7.44 14.23 -5.74
C PRO A 166 7.51 15.47 -4.84
N ALA A 167 8.28 16.48 -5.27
CA ALA A 167 8.35 17.76 -4.58
C ALA A 167 6.91 18.27 -4.30
N PRO A 168 6.67 18.92 -3.15
CA PRO A 168 5.36 19.49 -2.85
C PRO A 168 4.89 20.33 -4.03
N ARG A 169 3.64 20.16 -4.46
CA ARG A 169 3.07 21.11 -5.42
C ARG A 169 3.05 22.47 -4.71
N GLU A 170 3.54 23.52 -5.37
CA GLU A 170 3.57 24.89 -4.81
C GLU A 170 2.20 25.34 -4.26
N ALA A 171 1.11 24.78 -4.79
CA ALA A 171 -0.25 25.00 -4.31
C ALA A 171 -0.53 24.49 -2.88
N ASP A 172 0.14 23.42 -2.42
CA ASP A 172 -0.03 22.87 -1.06
C ASP A 172 0.77 23.72 -0.04
N ALA A 173 1.91 24.30 -0.44
CA ALA A 173 2.71 25.18 0.41
C ALA A 173 2.04 26.55 0.66
N MET A 174 1.21 27.03 -0.27
CA MET A 174 0.44 28.27 -0.10
C MET A 174 -0.83 28.08 0.74
N ALA A 175 -1.30 26.85 0.97
CA ALA A 175 -2.49 26.57 1.77
C ALA A 175 -2.17 26.40 3.27
N GLU A 176 -0.89 26.17 3.62
CA GLU A 176 -0.40 26.06 4.99
C GLU A 176 0.26 27.35 5.52
N ALA A 177 0.32 28.42 4.71
CA ALA A 177 0.82 29.75 5.08
C ALA A 177 -0.31 30.76 5.25
#